data_AF-A0A7V4AUM9-F1
#
_entry.id   AF-A0A7V4AUM9-F1
#
_cell.length_a   1.000
_cell.length_b   1.000
_cell.length_c   1.000
_cell.angle_alpha   90.00
_cell.angle_beta   90.00
_cell.angle_gamma   90.00
#
_symmetry.space_group_name_H-M   'P 1'
#
loop_
_entity.id
_entity.type
_entity.pdbx_description
1 polymer ?
#
loop_
_entity_poly.entity_id
_entity_poly.type
_entity_poly.pdbx_seq_one_letter_code
_entity_poly.pdbx_strand_id
1 'polypeptide(L)'
;MVLSHQTAHSITGSRSSGIPPAITFWNRERTVSILPIRRSTVPGACPSRASDCFAAQPALHFLDEPVHQSLTVLQVRKHFAVVRMVDLDGKFLALGFQQFQDHFPLLPGDLIRSSHRVSPFRTDHTSHGHFSLSPEPGKQMPDSPRARTVHMCQYLEPGSTGRTRTREEKALETAGIGIIGYGGFASFCRQAWAELDNVRVVAAADSDPSRNPGDIRFYADWRELIRDPEVSIVVVSTPPSTHAEMGLEAVREGRHVLLEKPPAMSLQELDALLGALRDGGPVIAVDYMLRYNPLVLALKSIAETGCLGRLQHVSVVNYAADGNLPPEHWFWDRKVSGGILVEHAVHFFDMVAYVWQTPPVRVTAHTVCRQKGMEDKVVATVQHADGLLATHFHHFFRPSWFERQSFRFAFDAGEVDIEGWIPLTACVRAAVDAARKEQLLGILPQAQVVSSSPAEPELRAAGVPYPAGELIEVFSSVAGPKSDVYAACLRGAMRDLLDSLRSGGRPVIALERVADSVRVACAATASAESGQAVEI
;
A
#
# COMPACT_ATOMS: atom_id res chain seq x y z
N MET A 1 0.74 22.27 -45.42
CA MET A 1 -0.16 23.17 -46.18
C MET A 1 -1.49 22.44 -46.33
N VAL A 2 -2.68 23.01 -46.16
CA VAL A 2 -3.15 24.38 -45.83
C VAL A 2 -4.58 24.15 -45.25
N LEU A 3 -4.89 24.60 -44.03
CA LEU A 3 -5.79 25.73 -43.70
C LEU A 3 -7.21 25.66 -44.34
N SER A 4 -8.30 26.20 -43.78
CA SER A 4 -8.70 26.61 -42.41
C SER A 4 -10.08 27.30 -42.49
N HIS A 5 -10.97 27.11 -41.51
CA HIS A 5 -12.14 27.99 -41.24
C HIS A 5 -13.17 28.15 -42.42
N GLN A 6 -14.36 28.77 -42.29
CA GLN A 6 -14.91 29.70 -41.29
C GLN A 6 -16.46 29.73 -41.36
N THR A 7 -17.16 29.91 -40.21
CA THR A 7 -18.46 30.64 -40.01
C THR A 7 -19.71 30.32 -40.87
N ALA A 8 -20.95 30.69 -40.53
CA ALA A 8 -21.68 30.90 -39.25
C ALA A 8 -23.11 31.35 -39.62
N HIS A 9 -24.16 30.95 -38.90
CA HIS A 9 -25.50 31.56 -39.01
C HIS A 9 -26.17 31.70 -37.64
N SER A 10 -26.85 32.84 -37.46
CA SER A 10 -27.51 33.29 -36.24
C SER A 10 -29.04 33.10 -36.31
N ILE A 11 -29.69 32.72 -35.20
CA ILE A 11 -31.13 32.92 -35.00
C ILE A 11 -31.39 33.54 -33.62
N THR A 12 -32.39 34.42 -33.58
CA THR A 12 -32.73 35.36 -32.51
C THR A 12 -33.52 34.72 -31.36
N GLY A 13 -33.33 35.26 -30.15
CA GLY A 13 -33.87 34.67 -28.92
C GLY A 13 -35.36 34.90 -28.62
N SER A 14 -35.76 34.38 -27.47
CA SER A 14 -36.89 34.86 -26.67
C SER A 14 -36.59 34.63 -25.19
N ARG A 15 -37.07 35.53 -24.31
CA ARG A 15 -37.05 35.32 -22.85
C ARG A 15 -38.43 34.82 -22.43
N SER A 16 -38.49 33.74 -21.66
CA SER A 16 -39.62 33.47 -20.76
C SER A 16 -39.10 32.87 -19.45
N SER A 17 -39.68 33.32 -18.35
CA SER A 17 -39.29 32.95 -16.99
C SER A 17 -40.07 31.73 -16.51
N GLY A 18 -39.36 30.67 -16.13
CA GLY A 18 -39.93 29.50 -15.45
C GLY A 18 -38.89 28.85 -14.55
N ILE A 19 -39.14 28.82 -13.24
CA ILE A 19 -38.28 28.17 -12.25
C ILE A 19 -38.85 26.77 -11.98
N PRO A 20 -38.12 25.67 -12.28
CA PRO A 20 -38.39 24.36 -11.69
C PRO A 20 -37.68 24.23 -10.32
N PRO A 21 -38.17 23.36 -9.41
CA PRO A 21 -37.84 23.41 -7.99
C PRO A 21 -36.44 22.89 -7.66
N ALA A 22 -35.81 23.50 -6.64
CA ALA A 22 -34.51 23.08 -6.13
C ALA A 22 -34.60 21.78 -5.31
N ILE A 23 -33.73 20.82 -5.63
CA ILE A 23 -33.52 19.61 -4.83
C ILE A 23 -32.60 19.96 -3.65
N THR A 24 -33.07 19.71 -2.43
CA THR A 24 -32.33 20.03 -1.19
C THR A 24 -31.37 18.91 -0.82
N PHE A 25 -30.07 19.15 -0.93
CA PHE A 25 -29.05 18.30 -0.30
C PHE A 25 -28.78 18.79 1.13
N TRP A 26 -29.00 17.91 2.11
CA TRP A 26 -28.48 18.09 3.46
C TRP A 26 -27.06 17.53 3.54
N ASN A 27 -26.06 18.39 3.74
CA ASN A 27 -24.75 17.97 4.23
C ASN A 27 -24.34 18.84 5.43
N ARG A 28 -23.79 18.20 6.47
CA ARG A 28 -23.33 18.87 7.70
C ARG A 28 -21.84 19.22 7.61
N GLU A 29 -21.51 20.10 6.67
CA GLU A 29 -20.23 20.80 6.65
C GLU A 29 -20.46 22.31 6.69
N ARG A 30 -19.57 23.05 7.37
CA ARG A 30 -19.76 24.48 7.63
C ARG A 30 -19.46 25.33 6.40
N THR A 31 -20.43 25.46 5.50
CA THR A 31 -20.39 26.42 4.39
C THR A 31 -20.37 27.85 4.93
N VAL A 32 -19.28 28.59 4.68
CA VAL A 32 -19.22 30.03 4.92
C VAL A 32 -19.63 30.75 3.64
N SER A 33 -20.88 31.22 3.58
CA SER A 33 -21.38 32.03 2.46
C SER A 33 -21.04 33.50 2.66
N ILE A 34 -20.19 34.06 1.80
CA ILE A 34 -19.90 35.50 1.79
C ILE A 34 -20.79 36.18 0.75
N LEU A 35 -21.69 37.07 1.19
CA LEU A 35 -22.53 37.89 0.31
C LEU A 35 -21.75 39.14 -0.17
N PRO A 36 -21.85 39.52 -1.46
CA PRO A 36 -21.16 40.70 -1.97
C PRO A 36 -21.79 42.00 -1.46
N ILE A 37 -21.01 42.80 -0.74
CA ILE A 37 -21.39 44.16 -0.32
C ILE A 37 -21.09 45.13 -1.45
N ARG A 38 -22.10 45.88 -1.92
CA ARG A 38 -21.89 47.01 -2.84
C ARG A 38 -21.03 48.08 -2.15
N ARG A 39 -19.82 48.36 -2.67
CA ARG A 39 -19.06 49.56 -2.30
C ARG A 39 -19.62 50.79 -3.01
N SER A 40 -19.96 51.82 -2.25
CA SER A 40 -20.24 53.16 -2.77
C SER A 40 -18.93 53.89 -3.08
N THR A 41 -18.92 54.66 -4.17
CA THR A 41 -17.79 55.48 -4.60
C THR A 41 -17.75 56.82 -3.87
N VAL A 42 -16.60 57.19 -3.29
CA VAL A 42 -16.24 58.58 -2.95
C VAL A 42 -14.75 58.78 -3.32
N PRO A 43 -14.38 59.84 -4.07
CA PRO A 43 -13.01 60.03 -4.58
C PRO A 43 -12.15 60.98 -3.72
N GLY A 44 -10.82 60.80 -3.70
CA GLY A 44 -9.91 61.82 -3.17
C GLY A 44 -8.42 61.45 -3.01
N ALA A 45 -7.57 62.21 -3.72
CA ALA A 45 -6.16 62.57 -3.40
C ALA A 45 -5.02 61.51 -3.39
N CYS A 46 -4.13 61.66 -4.38
CA CYS A 46 -2.66 61.45 -4.34
C CYS A 46 -2.00 62.85 -4.07
N PRO A 47 -0.65 63.12 -3.98
CA PRO A 47 0.52 62.23 -4.19
C PRO A 47 1.79 62.47 -3.33
N SER A 48 2.79 61.57 -3.43
CA SER A 48 4.26 61.84 -3.58
C SER A 48 5.04 60.52 -3.61
N ARG A 49 5.72 60.16 -4.72
CA ARG A 49 7.16 60.36 -5.04
C ARG A 49 8.13 59.69 -4.03
N ALA A 50 9.06 58.81 -4.43
CA ALA A 50 9.36 58.24 -5.75
C ALA A 50 10.31 57.01 -5.70
N SER A 51 10.43 56.30 -6.84
CA SER A 51 11.64 55.68 -7.44
C SER A 51 12.39 54.53 -6.72
N ASP A 52 13.01 53.54 -7.39
CA ASP A 52 12.99 53.04 -8.80
C ASP A 52 13.78 51.68 -8.85
N CYS A 53 13.68 50.73 -9.81
CA CYS A 53 12.83 50.51 -10.99
C CYS A 53 12.85 49.00 -11.42
N PHE A 54 12.27 48.65 -12.59
CA PHE A 54 12.42 47.39 -13.37
C PHE A 54 12.16 46.01 -12.71
N ALA A 55 10.95 45.46 -12.95
CA ALA A 55 10.75 44.26 -13.80
C ALA A 55 9.24 44.06 -14.05
N ALA A 56 8.82 43.91 -15.31
CA ALA A 56 7.40 43.80 -15.66
C ALA A 56 6.86 42.37 -15.43
N GLN A 57 5.69 42.26 -14.77
CA GLN A 57 4.84 41.07 -14.80
C GLN A 57 3.61 41.34 -15.67
N PRO A 58 3.07 40.34 -16.40
CA PRO A 58 1.87 40.51 -17.21
C PRO A 58 0.63 40.68 -16.32
N ALA A 59 -0.07 41.81 -16.46
CA ALA A 59 -1.34 42.03 -15.79
C ALA A 59 -2.45 41.16 -16.42
N LEU A 60 -3.05 40.28 -15.62
CA LEU A 60 -4.27 39.57 -15.99
C LEU A 60 -5.45 40.55 -15.90
N HIS A 61 -5.93 41.03 -17.05
CA HIS A 61 -7.21 41.71 -17.14
C HIS A 61 -8.35 40.69 -17.01
N PHE A 62 -9.08 40.75 -15.90
CA PHE A 62 -10.40 40.11 -15.79
C PHE A 62 -11.49 41.12 -16.20
N LEU A 63 -12.51 40.64 -16.91
CA LEU A 63 -13.61 41.46 -17.44
C LEU A 63 -14.69 41.69 -16.37
N ASP A 64 -15.31 42.88 -16.38
CA ASP A 64 -16.38 43.31 -15.44
C ASP A 64 -17.74 42.63 -15.73
N GLU A 65 -17.83 41.31 -15.60
CA GLU A 65 -19.08 40.53 -15.63
C GLU A 65 -19.21 39.67 -14.36
N PRO A 66 -20.41 39.51 -13.76
CA PRO A 66 -20.57 38.86 -12.46
C PRO A 66 -20.51 37.33 -12.57
N VAL A 67 -19.29 36.77 -12.50
CA VAL A 67 -19.07 35.32 -12.46
C VAL A 67 -19.40 34.75 -11.07
N HIS A 68 -20.29 33.75 -11.01
CA HIS A 68 -20.56 32.98 -9.80
C HIS A 68 -19.36 32.08 -9.44
N GLN A 69 -18.41 32.61 -8.66
CA GLN A 69 -17.29 31.83 -8.15
C GLN A 69 -17.67 31.07 -6.87
N SER A 70 -17.41 29.76 -6.85
CA SER A 70 -17.42 28.96 -5.62
C SER A 70 -15.98 28.78 -5.12
N LEU A 71 -15.78 28.99 -3.81
CA LEU A 71 -14.46 29.03 -3.19
C LEU A 71 -14.44 28.07 -2.00
N THR A 72 -13.70 26.97 -2.13
CA THR A 72 -13.58 25.94 -1.09
C THR A 72 -12.18 25.94 -0.53
N VAL A 73 -12.03 26.29 0.74
CA VAL A 73 -10.74 26.22 1.44
C VAL A 73 -10.50 24.77 1.86
N LEU A 74 -9.52 24.11 1.24
CA LEU A 74 -9.21 22.69 1.48
C LEU A 74 -8.34 22.50 2.73
N GLN A 75 -7.40 23.41 2.97
CA GLN A 75 -6.53 23.36 4.15
C GLN A 75 -5.91 24.73 4.46
N VAL A 76 -5.81 25.09 5.73
CA VAL A 76 -5.00 26.22 6.20
C VAL A 76 -3.98 25.71 7.22
N ARG A 77 -2.71 26.06 7.00
CA ARG A 77 -1.60 25.86 7.94
C ARG A 77 -0.89 27.20 8.15
N LYS A 78 -0.04 27.28 9.17
CA LYS A 78 0.53 28.52 9.73
C LYS A 78 1.22 29.48 8.72
N HIS A 79 1.57 29.01 7.52
CA HIS A 79 2.22 29.81 6.47
C HIS A 79 1.64 29.56 5.05
N PHE A 80 0.53 28.82 4.90
CA PHE A 80 -0.06 28.49 3.59
C PHE A 80 -1.54 28.10 3.69
N ALA A 81 -2.34 28.58 2.74
CA ALA A 81 -3.74 28.20 2.54
C ALA A 81 -3.89 27.57 1.15
N VAL A 82 -4.45 26.37 1.07
CA VAL A 82 -4.82 25.73 -0.20
C VAL A 82 -6.29 26.00 -0.45
N VAL A 83 -6.56 26.83 -1.45
CA VAL A 83 -7.90 27.23 -1.86
C VAL A 83 -8.21 26.60 -3.21
N ARG A 84 -9.31 25.85 -3.28
CA ARG A 84 -9.89 25.41 -4.55
C ARG A 84 -10.86 26.49 -5.03
N MET A 85 -10.41 27.29 -5.98
CA MET A 85 -11.31 28.05 -6.84
C MET A 85 -11.69 27.17 -8.02
N VAL A 86 -12.99 27.06 -8.30
CA VAL A 86 -13.48 26.43 -9.53
C VAL A 86 -14.17 27.51 -10.35
N ASP A 87 -13.48 27.95 -11.40
CA ASP A 87 -14.11 28.62 -12.53
C ASP A 87 -14.72 27.55 -13.46
N LEU A 88 -15.67 27.93 -14.31
CA LEU A 88 -16.42 27.02 -15.19
C LEU A 88 -15.52 26.25 -16.18
N ASP A 89 -14.33 26.79 -16.47
CA ASP A 89 -13.28 26.16 -17.29
C ASP A 89 -12.42 25.10 -16.55
N GLY A 90 -12.63 24.85 -15.26
CA GLY A 90 -11.91 23.82 -14.50
C GLY A 90 -10.41 24.07 -14.25
N LYS A 91 -9.93 25.31 -14.43
CA LYS A 91 -8.52 25.68 -14.21
C LYS A 91 -8.18 25.74 -12.72
N PHE A 92 -7.06 25.13 -12.34
CA PHE A 92 -6.53 25.18 -10.98
C PHE A 92 -5.65 26.42 -10.77
N LEU A 93 -5.82 27.08 -9.62
CA LEU A 93 -5.00 28.20 -9.17
C LEU A 93 -4.52 27.93 -7.74
N ALA A 94 -3.20 27.92 -7.55
CA ALA A 94 -2.57 27.83 -6.23
C ALA A 94 -2.00 29.21 -5.88
N LEU A 95 -2.46 29.79 -4.77
CA LEU A 95 -2.00 31.09 -4.27
C LEU A 95 -1.12 30.90 -3.02
N GLY A 96 -0.05 31.68 -2.92
CA GLY A 96 0.72 31.79 -1.67
C GLY A 96 -0.09 32.50 -0.58
N PHE A 97 0.25 32.27 0.69
CA PHE A 97 -0.47 32.84 1.84
C PHE A 97 -0.59 34.37 1.78
N GLN A 98 0.48 35.05 1.38
CA GLN A 98 0.50 36.51 1.23
C GLN A 98 -0.48 36.97 0.14
N GLN A 99 -0.40 36.36 -1.05
CA GLN A 99 -1.31 36.65 -2.16
C GLN A 99 -2.78 36.42 -1.79
N PHE A 100 -3.08 35.38 -0.99
CA PHE A 100 -4.42 35.13 -0.47
C PHE A 100 -4.89 36.24 0.48
N GLN A 101 -4.04 36.71 1.40
CA GLN A 101 -4.39 37.83 2.29
C GLN A 101 -4.58 39.14 1.52
N ASP A 102 -3.75 39.41 0.51
CA ASP A 102 -3.85 40.63 -0.31
C ASP A 102 -5.16 40.67 -1.13
N HIS A 103 -5.70 39.51 -1.53
CA HIS A 103 -6.94 39.40 -2.29
C HIS A 103 -8.20 39.27 -1.41
N PHE A 104 -8.09 38.72 -0.19
CA PHE A 104 -9.22 38.47 0.72
C PHE A 104 -9.00 39.07 2.14
N PRO A 105 -8.83 40.40 2.28
CA PRO A 105 -8.38 41.05 3.51
C PRO A 105 -9.40 41.11 4.68
N LEU A 106 -10.52 40.39 4.60
CA LEU A 106 -11.63 40.47 5.58
C LEU A 106 -11.87 39.19 6.41
N LEU A 107 -10.93 38.24 6.41
CA LEU A 107 -10.97 37.05 7.28
C LEU A 107 -10.08 37.25 8.53
N PRO A 108 -10.63 37.37 9.75
CA PRO A 108 -9.84 37.52 10.97
C PRO A 108 -9.02 36.26 11.30
N GLY A 109 -7.78 36.44 11.74
CA GLY A 109 -6.84 35.35 12.04
C GLY A 109 -7.14 34.52 13.29
N ASP A 110 -8.20 34.83 14.04
CA ASP A 110 -8.46 34.30 15.39
C ASP A 110 -9.24 32.98 15.44
N LEU A 111 -9.59 32.38 14.29
CA LEU A 111 -10.22 31.06 14.22
C LEU A 111 -9.29 29.89 14.62
N ILE A 112 -8.05 30.17 15.03
CA ILE A 112 -7.02 29.19 15.41
C ILE A 112 -6.69 29.30 16.92
N ARG A 113 -7.69 29.16 17.82
CA ARG A 113 -7.48 28.98 19.28
C ARG A 113 -8.76 28.58 20.04
N SER A 114 -9.08 27.28 20.09
CA SER A 114 -9.97 26.70 21.12
C SER A 114 -9.95 25.17 21.17
N SER A 115 -8.81 24.58 21.58
CA SER A 115 -8.80 23.22 22.12
C SER A 115 -8.72 23.30 23.65
N HIS A 116 -9.73 22.79 24.37
CA HIS A 116 -9.58 22.11 25.67
C HIS A 116 -10.92 21.68 26.33
N ARG A 117 -10.84 20.52 27.01
CA ARG A 117 -11.76 19.94 28.02
C ARG A 117 -13.15 19.48 27.58
N VAL A 118 -13.32 18.14 27.59
CA VAL A 118 -14.55 17.46 28.00
C VAL A 118 -14.16 16.44 29.08
N SER A 119 -14.92 16.39 30.18
CA SER A 119 -14.80 15.41 31.28
C SER A 119 -15.87 14.31 31.10
N PRO A 120 -15.73 13.10 31.67
CA PRO A 120 -16.43 11.92 31.18
C PRO A 120 -17.89 11.86 31.65
N PHE A 121 -18.77 11.37 30.77
CA PHE A 121 -20.11 10.92 31.14
C PHE A 121 -20.11 9.40 31.37
N ARG A 122 -20.60 8.99 32.55
CA ARG A 122 -20.99 7.61 32.87
C ARG A 122 -22.39 7.33 32.31
N THR A 123 -22.59 6.13 31.80
CA THR A 123 -23.91 5.48 31.77
C THR A 123 -23.75 4.01 32.10
N ASP A 124 -24.19 3.60 33.29
CA ASP A 124 -24.57 2.21 33.54
C ASP A 124 -25.82 1.89 32.71
N HIS A 125 -25.94 0.66 32.20
CA HIS A 125 -27.02 -0.24 32.63
C HIS A 125 -26.90 -1.62 31.99
N THR A 126 -27.24 -2.62 32.80
CA THR A 126 -27.26 -4.05 32.47
C THR A 126 -28.58 -4.48 31.83
N SER A 127 -28.51 -5.39 30.85
CA SER A 127 -29.39 -6.57 30.81
C SER A 127 -28.89 -7.58 29.76
N HIS A 128 -28.88 -8.86 30.10
CA HIS A 128 -28.67 -9.96 29.16
C HIS A 128 -29.94 -10.82 29.18
N GLY A 129 -30.65 -10.86 28.06
CA GLY A 129 -31.81 -11.73 27.87
C GLY A 129 -31.38 -13.02 27.18
N HIS A 130 -31.29 -14.12 27.90
CA HIS A 130 -31.15 -15.45 27.30
C HIS A 130 -32.49 -15.87 26.67
N PHE A 131 -32.49 -16.18 25.38
CA PHE A 131 -33.51 -17.02 24.76
C PHE A 131 -32.87 -18.31 24.27
N SER A 132 -33.41 -19.43 24.72
CA SER A 132 -33.02 -20.79 24.34
C SER A 132 -34.18 -21.43 23.59
N LEU A 133 -33.92 -22.01 22.42
CA LEU A 133 -34.86 -22.83 21.68
C LEU A 133 -34.15 -24.10 21.22
N SER A 134 -34.68 -25.24 21.65
CA SER A 134 -34.22 -26.58 21.26
C SER A 134 -34.83 -27.01 19.91
N PRO A 135 -34.15 -27.85 19.12
CA PRO A 135 -34.65 -28.30 17.82
C PRO A 135 -35.49 -29.59 17.90
N GLU A 136 -36.45 -29.74 16.99
CA GLU A 136 -37.16 -30.99 16.66
C GLU A 136 -36.77 -31.45 15.24
N PRO A 137 -36.78 -32.77 14.91
CA PRO A 137 -36.04 -33.29 13.76
C PRO A 137 -36.91 -33.71 12.54
N GLY A 138 -36.30 -33.67 11.36
CA GLY A 138 -36.54 -34.67 10.30
C GLY A 138 -37.17 -34.21 8.98
N LYS A 139 -36.34 -34.12 7.93
CA LYS A 139 -36.59 -34.62 6.56
C LYS A 139 -35.30 -34.52 5.71
N GLN A 140 -35.15 -35.42 4.75
CA GLN A 140 -33.92 -35.63 3.96
C GLN A 140 -34.17 -35.44 2.46
N MET A 141 -33.08 -35.16 1.71
CA MET A 141 -32.85 -35.14 0.24
C MET A 141 -32.69 -33.74 -0.39
N PRO A 142 -31.89 -33.61 -1.49
CA PRO A 142 -30.74 -34.42 -1.95
C PRO A 142 -29.44 -33.58 -2.12
N ASP A 143 -28.35 -34.22 -2.56
CA ASP A 143 -26.99 -33.65 -2.61
C ASP A 143 -26.80 -32.41 -3.51
N SER A 144 -25.98 -31.48 -3.03
CA SER A 144 -25.36 -30.39 -3.81
C SER A 144 -23.86 -30.26 -3.43
N PRO A 145 -22.99 -29.71 -4.30
CA PRO A 145 -21.55 -29.75 -4.08
C PRO A 145 -21.15 -28.89 -2.87
N ARG A 146 -20.39 -29.50 -1.95
CA ARG A 146 -20.03 -28.92 -0.65
C ARG A 146 -19.32 -27.57 -0.78
N ALA A 147 -20.04 -26.50 -0.44
CA ALA A 147 -19.41 -25.24 -0.08
C ALA A 147 -18.41 -25.50 1.06
N ARG A 148 -17.13 -25.14 0.86
CA ARG A 148 -16.15 -25.14 1.94
C ARG A 148 -16.42 -23.93 2.83
N THR A 149 -17.06 -24.15 3.97
CA THR A 149 -17.19 -23.13 5.00
C THR A 149 -15.80 -22.64 5.41
N VAL A 150 -15.50 -21.38 5.10
CA VAL A 150 -14.30 -20.71 5.63
C VAL A 150 -14.54 -20.51 7.12
N HIS A 151 -13.91 -21.36 7.94
CA HIS A 151 -13.90 -21.16 9.38
C HIS A 151 -13.04 -19.94 9.71
N MET A 152 -13.68 -18.79 9.84
CA MET A 152 -13.07 -17.60 10.40
C MET A 152 -12.69 -17.91 11.86
N CYS A 153 -11.42 -18.23 12.09
CA CYS A 153 -10.93 -18.73 13.36
C CYS A 153 -10.91 -17.58 14.40
N GLN A 154 -11.96 -17.49 15.20
CA GLN A 154 -11.97 -16.64 16.39
C GLN A 154 -11.03 -17.26 17.43
N TYR A 155 -9.98 -16.52 17.79
CA TYR A 155 -9.04 -16.91 18.83
C TYR A 155 -9.77 -17.06 20.18
N LEU A 156 -9.76 -18.29 20.72
CA LEU A 156 -10.14 -18.61 22.09
C LEU A 156 -8.99 -19.39 22.73
N GLU A 157 -8.52 -18.93 23.90
CA GLU A 157 -7.35 -19.51 24.54
C GLU A 157 -7.60 -20.90 25.13
N PRO A 158 -6.74 -21.91 24.88
CA PRO A 158 -6.84 -23.22 25.52
C PRO A 158 -6.32 -23.19 26.96
N GLY A 159 -7.15 -23.65 27.91
CA GLY A 159 -6.77 -23.82 29.31
C GLY A 159 -5.64 -24.84 29.52
N SER A 160 -4.82 -24.62 30.54
CA SER A 160 -3.59 -25.37 30.79
C SER A 160 -3.84 -26.74 31.47
N THR A 161 -3.21 -27.79 30.93
CA THR A 161 -2.97 -29.05 31.63
C THR A 161 -1.50 -29.45 31.51
N GLY A 162 -0.90 -29.86 32.62
CA GLY A 162 0.56 -30.00 32.74
C GLY A 162 1.13 -31.21 32.02
N ARG A 163 2.01 -30.97 31.05
CA ARG A 163 2.90 -31.98 30.43
C ARG A 163 4.34 -31.48 30.50
N THR A 164 5.27 -32.36 30.88
CA THR A 164 6.69 -32.00 31.01
C THR A 164 7.30 -31.74 29.63
N ARG A 165 7.67 -30.48 29.38
CA ARG A 165 8.12 -29.98 28.07
C ARG A 165 9.58 -30.34 27.71
N THR A 166 9.84 -30.52 26.41
CA THR A 166 11.18 -30.76 25.85
C THR A 166 12.05 -29.49 25.86
N ARG A 167 13.34 -29.63 25.49
CA ARG A 167 14.28 -28.50 25.41
C ARG A 167 13.93 -27.52 24.27
N GLU A 168 13.32 -28.01 23.20
CA GLU A 168 12.81 -27.20 22.07
C GLU A 168 11.54 -26.44 22.47
N GLU A 169 10.61 -27.11 23.16
CA GLU A 169 9.40 -26.46 23.70
C GLU A 169 9.73 -25.37 24.74
N LYS A 170 10.87 -25.45 25.43
CA LYS A 170 11.39 -24.38 26.31
C LYS A 170 12.10 -23.25 25.57
N ALA A 171 12.68 -23.50 24.40
CA ALA A 171 13.35 -22.46 23.61
C ALA A 171 12.36 -21.46 22.95
N LEU A 172 11.07 -21.81 22.91
CA LEU A 172 10.00 -21.02 22.28
C LEU A 172 9.16 -20.18 23.26
N GLU A 173 9.52 -20.12 24.55
CA GLU A 173 8.92 -19.19 25.53
C GLU A 173 9.36 -17.74 25.25
N THR A 174 10.61 -17.52 24.81
CA THR A 174 11.06 -16.25 24.22
C THR A 174 12.21 -16.50 23.24
N ALA A 175 11.99 -16.31 21.95
CA ALA A 175 13.00 -16.55 20.93
C ALA A 175 14.01 -15.39 20.86
N GLY A 176 15.30 -15.70 20.95
CA GLY A 176 16.36 -14.72 20.77
C GLY A 176 16.63 -14.44 19.30
N ILE A 177 16.64 -13.16 18.94
CA ILE A 177 16.93 -12.66 17.59
C ILE A 177 18.36 -12.09 17.56
N GLY A 178 19.15 -12.54 16.58
CA GLY A 178 20.41 -11.92 16.19
C GLY A 178 20.27 -11.23 14.85
N ILE A 179 20.64 -9.95 14.73
CA ILE A 179 20.52 -9.17 13.49
C ILE A 179 21.89 -9.00 12.82
N ILE A 180 22.01 -9.42 11.56
CA ILE A 180 23.19 -9.18 10.71
C ILE A 180 22.87 -8.00 9.79
N GLY A 181 23.71 -6.95 9.81
CA GLY A 181 23.47 -5.68 9.14
C GLY A 181 22.55 -4.77 9.96
N TYR A 182 23.13 -3.95 10.85
CA TYR A 182 22.38 -3.10 11.77
C TYR A 182 22.16 -1.69 11.19
N GLY A 183 21.55 -1.64 10.00
CA GLY A 183 21.17 -0.40 9.33
C GLY A 183 19.89 0.24 9.88
N GLY A 184 19.43 1.32 9.22
CA GLY A 184 18.20 2.02 9.60
C GLY A 184 16.94 1.13 9.58
N PHE A 185 16.85 0.19 8.63
CA PHE A 185 15.75 -0.76 8.56
C PHE A 185 15.77 -1.79 9.70
N ALA A 186 16.93 -2.40 9.98
CA ALA A 186 17.14 -3.27 11.13
C ALA A 186 16.77 -2.60 12.47
N SER A 187 17.12 -1.32 12.65
CA SER A 187 16.73 -0.54 13.82
C SER A 187 15.21 -0.37 13.93
N PHE A 188 14.52 -0.11 12.81
CA PHE A 188 13.06 -0.05 12.76
C PHE A 188 12.40 -1.41 13.07
N CYS A 189 12.94 -2.52 12.53
CA CYS A 189 12.45 -3.87 12.84
C CYS A 189 12.61 -4.20 14.33
N ARG A 190 13.76 -3.89 14.92
CA ARG A 190 14.00 -4.04 16.36
C ARG A 190 12.98 -3.28 17.20
N GLN A 191 12.67 -2.03 16.82
CA GLN A 191 11.62 -1.24 17.50
C GLN A 191 10.25 -1.89 17.36
N ALA A 192 9.88 -2.36 16.16
CA ALA A 192 8.61 -3.02 15.91
C ALA A 192 8.44 -4.34 16.70
N TRP A 193 9.52 -5.12 16.86
CA TRP A 193 9.50 -6.38 17.62
C TRP A 193 9.65 -6.22 19.14
N ALA A 194 10.08 -5.05 19.63
CA ALA A 194 10.12 -4.79 21.08
C ALA A 194 8.72 -4.76 21.74
N GLU A 195 7.65 -4.68 20.94
CA GLU A 195 6.25 -4.83 21.37
C GLU A 195 5.76 -6.30 21.40
N LEU A 196 6.63 -7.30 21.21
CA LEU A 196 6.27 -8.72 21.23
C LEU A 196 6.89 -9.43 22.45
N ASP A 197 6.06 -9.95 23.34
CA ASP A 197 6.50 -10.60 24.60
C ASP A 197 7.34 -11.88 24.40
N ASN A 198 7.27 -12.49 23.20
CA ASN A 198 7.83 -13.80 22.90
C ASN A 198 9.04 -13.78 21.95
N VAL A 199 9.61 -12.60 21.68
CA VAL A 199 10.92 -12.43 21.04
C VAL A 199 11.75 -11.36 21.76
N ARG A 200 13.08 -11.49 21.67
CA ARG A 200 14.02 -10.47 22.16
C ARG A 200 15.20 -10.36 21.21
N VAL A 201 15.50 -9.16 20.72
CA VAL A 201 16.78 -8.92 20.02
C VAL A 201 17.90 -8.95 21.06
N VAL A 202 18.81 -9.94 20.94
CA VAL A 202 19.88 -10.20 21.92
C VAL A 202 21.27 -9.85 21.38
N ALA A 203 21.43 -9.86 20.05
CA ALA A 203 22.69 -9.62 19.38
C ALA A 203 22.51 -8.83 18.07
N ALA A 204 23.53 -8.06 17.70
CA ALA A 204 23.69 -7.46 16.39
C ALA A 204 25.10 -7.72 15.85
N ALA A 205 25.25 -7.77 14.53
CA ALA A 205 26.54 -7.84 13.86
C ALA A 205 26.57 -6.87 12.68
N ASP A 206 27.62 -6.07 12.57
CA ASP A 206 27.85 -5.18 11.43
C ASP A 206 29.36 -4.97 11.25
N SER A 207 29.80 -4.82 10.00
CA SER A 207 31.20 -4.52 9.67
C SER A 207 31.60 -3.08 10.04
N ASP A 208 30.62 -2.19 10.18
CA ASP A 208 30.80 -0.83 10.67
C ASP A 208 30.55 -0.77 12.20
N PRO A 209 31.59 -0.60 13.03
CA PRO A 209 31.43 -0.58 14.49
C PRO A 209 30.66 0.65 14.99
N SER A 210 30.46 1.69 14.17
CA SER A 210 29.63 2.85 14.54
C SER A 210 28.14 2.50 14.62
N ARG A 211 27.73 1.37 14.07
CA ARG A 211 26.36 0.84 14.11
C ARG A 211 26.06 -0.01 15.34
N ASN A 212 27.01 -0.15 16.27
CA ASN A 212 26.75 -0.80 17.54
C ASN A 212 25.67 -0.03 18.35
N PRO A 213 24.51 -0.65 18.67
CA PRO A 213 23.46 0.02 19.44
C PRO A 213 23.81 0.24 20.93
N GLY A 214 24.86 -0.42 21.44
CA GLY A 214 25.40 -0.21 22.79
C GLY A 214 24.65 -0.89 23.94
N ASP A 215 23.46 -1.44 23.69
CA ASP A 215 22.57 -2.03 24.71
C ASP A 215 22.29 -3.53 24.53
N ILE A 216 22.84 -4.14 23.48
CA ILE A 216 22.83 -5.59 23.18
C ILE A 216 24.23 -6.04 22.77
N ARG A 217 24.47 -7.36 22.68
CA ARG A 217 25.78 -7.88 22.25
C ARG A 217 26.06 -7.49 20.80
N PHE A 218 27.28 -7.05 20.52
CA PHE A 218 27.69 -6.60 19.20
C PHE A 218 28.91 -7.38 18.71
N TYR A 219 28.84 -7.88 17.48
CA TYR A 219 29.85 -8.72 16.84
C TYR A 219 30.39 -8.05 15.56
N ALA A 220 31.71 -8.07 15.36
CA ALA A 220 32.33 -7.56 14.13
C ALA A 220 32.29 -8.60 12.98
N ASP A 221 32.30 -9.91 13.31
CA ASP A 221 32.02 -10.98 12.36
C ASP A 221 30.63 -11.57 12.65
N TRP A 222 29.77 -11.57 11.63
CA TRP A 222 28.43 -12.15 11.71
C TRP A 222 28.43 -13.66 11.98
N ARG A 223 29.52 -14.36 11.68
CA ARG A 223 29.68 -15.80 12.00
C ARG A 223 29.78 -16.05 13.50
N GLU A 224 30.24 -15.08 14.30
CA GLU A 224 30.23 -15.18 15.76
C GLU A 224 28.80 -15.04 16.31
N LEU A 225 28.00 -14.12 15.75
CA LEU A 225 26.58 -13.95 16.09
C LEU A 225 25.76 -15.20 15.77
N ILE A 226 26.00 -15.89 14.65
CA ILE A 226 25.29 -17.13 14.32
C ILE A 226 25.59 -18.26 15.32
N ARG A 227 26.80 -18.28 15.91
CA ARG A 227 27.22 -19.28 16.91
C ARG A 227 26.80 -18.93 18.33
N ASP A 228 26.18 -17.77 18.54
CA ASP A 228 25.67 -17.32 19.83
C ASP A 228 24.60 -18.28 20.38
N PRO A 229 24.75 -18.86 21.59
CA PRO A 229 23.77 -19.78 22.14
C PRO A 229 22.42 -19.12 22.51
N GLU A 230 22.32 -17.78 22.65
CA GLU A 230 21.01 -17.11 22.83
C GLU A 230 20.30 -16.82 21.50
N VAL A 231 20.95 -16.92 20.34
CA VAL A 231 20.33 -16.60 19.04
C VAL A 231 19.62 -17.83 18.46
N SER A 232 18.29 -17.80 18.41
CA SER A 232 17.46 -18.82 17.75
C SER A 232 17.03 -18.44 16.33
N ILE A 233 16.88 -17.14 16.08
CA ILE A 233 16.46 -16.58 14.79
C ILE A 233 17.51 -15.57 14.33
N VAL A 234 18.03 -15.75 13.12
CA VAL A 234 18.96 -14.84 12.46
C VAL A 234 18.17 -13.97 11.48
N VAL A 235 18.23 -12.66 11.64
CA VAL A 235 17.68 -11.68 10.70
C VAL A 235 18.82 -11.14 9.86
N VAL A 236 18.71 -11.19 8.53
CA VAL A 236 19.72 -10.65 7.61
C VAL A 236 19.15 -9.41 6.94
N SER A 237 19.73 -8.25 7.20
CA SER A 237 19.32 -6.91 6.72
C SER A 237 20.53 -6.17 6.11
N THR A 238 21.34 -6.89 5.34
CA THR A 238 22.55 -6.43 4.65
C THR A 238 22.25 -6.06 3.18
N PRO A 239 23.26 -5.73 2.34
CA PRO A 239 23.03 -5.63 0.91
C PRO A 239 22.75 -7.03 0.27
N PRO A 240 21.89 -7.11 -0.77
CA PRO A 240 21.34 -8.37 -1.28
C PRO A 240 22.36 -9.46 -1.64
N SER A 241 23.52 -9.08 -2.16
CA SER A 241 24.60 -10.02 -2.53
C SER A 241 25.18 -10.86 -1.39
N THR A 242 24.81 -10.58 -0.15
CA THR A 242 25.25 -11.32 1.04
C THR A 242 24.16 -12.24 1.64
N HIS A 243 22.90 -12.08 1.23
CA HIS A 243 21.76 -12.77 1.85
C HIS A 243 21.86 -14.29 1.73
N ALA A 244 22.23 -14.80 0.56
CA ALA A 244 22.33 -16.24 0.33
C ALA A 244 23.47 -16.89 1.15
N GLU A 245 24.66 -16.27 1.23
CA GLU A 245 25.76 -16.80 2.06
C GLU A 245 25.36 -16.87 3.54
N MET A 246 24.87 -15.74 4.07
CA MET A 246 24.52 -15.62 5.49
C MET A 246 23.33 -16.52 5.87
N GLY A 247 22.31 -16.62 5.01
CA GLY A 247 21.17 -17.50 5.21
C GLY A 247 21.55 -18.98 5.18
N LEU A 248 22.38 -19.40 4.23
CA LEU A 248 22.89 -20.78 4.16
C LEU A 248 23.69 -21.16 5.40
N GLU A 249 24.57 -20.27 5.87
CA GLU A 249 25.40 -20.54 7.06
C GLU A 249 24.56 -20.58 8.34
N ALA A 250 23.58 -19.68 8.48
CA ALA A 250 22.63 -19.70 9.60
C ALA A 250 21.83 -21.01 9.66
N VAL A 251 21.35 -21.52 8.53
CA VAL A 251 20.65 -22.82 8.47
C VAL A 251 21.58 -24.00 8.78
N ARG A 252 22.85 -23.97 8.35
CA ARG A 252 23.84 -25.02 8.70
C ARG A 252 24.10 -25.09 10.20
N GLU A 253 24.15 -23.94 10.87
CA GLU A 253 24.28 -23.81 12.33
C GLU A 253 22.93 -24.00 13.07
N GLY A 254 21.89 -24.48 12.37
CA GLY A 254 20.60 -24.86 12.95
C GLY A 254 19.67 -23.69 13.31
N ARG A 255 19.93 -22.47 12.81
CA ARG A 255 19.15 -21.28 13.12
C ARG A 255 18.03 -21.07 12.11
N HIS A 256 16.87 -20.62 12.59
CA HIS A 256 15.82 -20.10 11.71
C HIS A 256 16.27 -18.75 11.14
N VAL A 257 15.85 -18.42 9.93
CA VAL A 257 16.32 -17.23 9.20
C VAL A 257 15.14 -16.39 8.74
N LEU A 258 15.24 -15.07 8.90
CA LEU A 258 14.43 -14.09 8.20
C LEU A 258 15.37 -13.25 7.33
N LEU A 259 15.31 -13.46 6.01
CA LEU A 259 16.07 -12.70 5.02
C LEU A 259 15.29 -11.44 4.61
N GLU A 260 15.96 -10.28 4.54
CA GLU A 260 15.43 -9.16 3.77
C GLU A 260 15.23 -9.55 2.30
N LYS A 261 14.32 -8.85 1.62
CA LYS A 261 14.09 -9.04 0.18
C LYS A 261 15.20 -8.35 -0.65
N PRO A 262 15.65 -8.93 -1.77
CA PRO A 262 15.42 -10.30 -2.23
C PRO A 262 16.27 -11.31 -1.44
N PRO A 263 15.83 -12.57 -1.29
CA PRO A 263 16.58 -13.59 -0.55
C PRO A 263 17.81 -14.12 -1.33
N ALA A 264 17.81 -13.92 -2.65
CA ALA A 264 18.83 -14.36 -3.60
C ALA A 264 18.81 -13.42 -4.82
N MET A 265 19.96 -13.22 -5.48
CA MET A 265 20.04 -12.43 -6.72
C MET A 265 20.02 -13.31 -7.98
N SER A 266 20.20 -14.62 -7.83
CA SER A 266 20.28 -15.59 -8.91
C SER A 266 19.50 -16.88 -8.61
N LEU A 267 19.13 -17.61 -9.66
CA LEU A 267 18.51 -18.93 -9.54
C LEU A 267 19.42 -19.92 -8.80
N GLN A 268 20.74 -19.86 -9.00
CA GLN A 268 21.70 -20.73 -8.33
C GLN A 268 21.71 -20.52 -6.80
N GLU A 269 21.64 -19.27 -6.34
CA GLU A 269 21.53 -18.94 -4.92
C GLU A 269 20.17 -19.34 -4.34
N LEU A 270 19.08 -19.13 -5.10
CA LEU A 270 17.73 -19.56 -4.72
C LEU A 270 17.66 -21.08 -4.54
N ASP A 271 18.17 -21.85 -5.52
CA ASP A 271 18.20 -23.30 -5.50
C ASP A 271 19.11 -23.83 -4.36
N ALA A 272 20.20 -23.14 -4.05
CA ALA A 272 21.04 -23.47 -2.90
C ALA A 272 20.29 -23.28 -1.57
N LEU A 273 19.58 -22.16 -1.41
CA LEU A 273 18.77 -21.90 -0.21
C LEU A 273 17.61 -22.90 -0.08
N LEU A 274 16.90 -23.20 -1.17
CA LEU A 274 15.84 -24.21 -1.21
C LEU A 274 16.39 -25.62 -0.89
N GLY A 275 17.56 -25.97 -1.44
CA GLY A 275 18.23 -27.25 -1.18
C GLY A 275 18.81 -27.39 0.23
N ALA A 276 18.90 -26.30 1.00
CA ALA A 276 19.27 -26.34 2.41
C ALA A 276 18.06 -26.65 3.34
N LEU A 277 16.82 -26.48 2.86
CA LEU A 277 15.61 -26.78 3.62
C LEU A 277 15.47 -28.29 3.85
N ARG A 278 14.97 -28.67 5.03
CA ARG A 278 14.71 -30.07 5.42
C ARG A 278 13.43 -30.16 6.24
N ASP A 279 12.79 -31.33 6.22
CA ASP A 279 11.66 -31.65 7.10
C ASP A 279 12.11 -31.64 8.56
N GLY A 280 11.37 -30.93 9.42
CA GLY A 280 11.77 -30.68 10.81
C GLY A 280 13.03 -29.82 11.00
N GLY A 281 13.66 -29.35 9.91
CA GLY A 281 14.81 -28.47 9.94
C GLY A 281 14.43 -26.98 10.07
N PRO A 282 15.44 -26.09 10.11
CA PRO A 282 15.22 -24.65 10.21
C PRO A 282 14.34 -24.11 9.08
N VAL A 283 13.72 -22.95 9.36
CA VAL A 283 12.86 -22.23 8.41
C VAL A 283 13.66 -21.08 7.84
N ILE A 284 13.60 -20.91 6.52
CA ILE A 284 13.95 -19.64 5.86
C ILE A 284 12.66 -18.92 5.54
N ALA A 285 12.45 -17.76 6.15
CA ALA A 285 11.43 -16.79 5.82
C ALA A 285 12.07 -15.61 5.06
N VAL A 286 11.28 -14.90 4.27
CA VAL A 286 11.72 -13.71 3.52
C VAL A 286 10.78 -12.56 3.84
N ASP A 287 11.28 -11.34 4.06
CA ASP A 287 10.44 -10.21 4.47
C ASP A 287 9.59 -9.63 3.32
N TYR A 288 8.57 -10.39 2.94
CA TYR A 288 7.44 -9.93 2.14
C TYR A 288 6.32 -9.45 3.05
N MET A 289 6.64 -8.52 3.95
CA MET A 289 5.72 -7.81 4.87
C MET A 289 4.34 -7.43 4.27
N LEU A 290 4.23 -7.15 2.96
CA LEU A 290 2.96 -6.84 2.30
C LEU A 290 1.94 -7.97 2.40
N ARG A 291 2.35 -9.23 2.51
CA ARG A 291 1.44 -10.36 2.75
C ARG A 291 0.64 -10.23 4.05
N TYR A 292 1.09 -9.39 5.00
CA TYR A 292 0.40 -9.08 6.26
C TYR A 292 -0.32 -7.72 6.27
N ASN A 293 -0.28 -6.97 5.16
CA ASN A 293 -1.00 -5.70 5.08
C ASN A 293 -2.52 -5.94 4.98
N PRO A 294 -3.37 -5.23 5.74
CA PRO A 294 -4.81 -5.46 5.74
C PRO A 294 -5.50 -5.33 4.37
N LEU A 295 -5.04 -4.43 3.49
CA LEU A 295 -5.60 -4.27 2.14
C LEU A 295 -5.14 -5.37 1.18
N VAL A 296 -3.92 -5.91 1.35
CA VAL A 296 -3.44 -7.05 0.57
C VAL A 296 -4.16 -8.34 0.99
N LEU A 297 -4.41 -8.52 2.30
CA LEU A 297 -5.24 -9.60 2.84
C LEU A 297 -6.70 -9.51 2.38
N ALA A 298 -7.28 -8.30 2.37
CA ALA A 298 -8.62 -8.05 1.83
C ALA A 298 -8.70 -8.36 0.32
N LEU A 299 -7.74 -7.88 -0.46
CA LEU A 299 -7.64 -8.16 -1.89
C LEU A 299 -7.47 -9.65 -2.20
N LYS A 300 -6.63 -10.36 -1.42
CA LYS A 300 -6.51 -11.81 -1.50
C LYS A 300 -7.84 -12.50 -1.21
N SER A 301 -8.59 -12.03 -0.21
CA SER A 301 -9.92 -12.57 0.11
C SER A 301 -10.95 -12.30 -1.01
N ILE A 302 -10.87 -11.14 -1.67
CA ILE A 302 -11.67 -10.82 -2.88
C ILE A 302 -11.37 -11.83 -4.01
N ALA A 303 -10.08 -12.13 -4.25
CA ALA A 303 -9.66 -13.10 -5.26
C ALA A 303 -10.11 -14.54 -4.92
N GLU A 304 -9.92 -14.99 -3.68
CA GLU A 304 -10.30 -16.34 -3.23
C GLU A 304 -11.82 -16.57 -3.21
N THR A 305 -12.61 -15.54 -2.90
CA THR A 305 -14.07 -15.62 -2.90
C THR A 305 -14.69 -15.46 -4.28
N GLY A 306 -13.94 -14.90 -5.25
CA GLY A 306 -14.44 -14.62 -6.60
C GLY A 306 -15.59 -13.61 -6.63
N CYS A 307 -15.76 -12.77 -5.60
CA CYS A 307 -16.90 -11.87 -5.49
C CYS A 307 -16.93 -10.78 -6.58
N LEU A 308 -15.77 -10.46 -7.18
CA LEU A 308 -15.62 -9.59 -8.36
C LEU A 308 -15.37 -10.38 -9.67
N GLY A 309 -15.48 -11.71 -9.66
CA GLY A 309 -15.13 -12.56 -10.79
C GLY A 309 -13.62 -12.83 -10.92
N ARG A 310 -13.16 -13.14 -12.12
CA ARG A 310 -11.77 -13.52 -12.38
C ARG A 310 -10.89 -12.27 -12.52
N LEU A 311 -9.66 -12.32 -12.00
CA LEU A 311 -8.66 -11.28 -12.21
C LEU A 311 -8.08 -11.42 -13.63
N GLN A 312 -8.19 -10.37 -14.44
CA GLN A 312 -7.77 -10.36 -15.85
C GLN A 312 -6.46 -9.59 -16.07
N HIS A 313 -6.24 -8.52 -15.29
CA HIS A 313 -5.04 -7.70 -15.39
C HIS A 313 -4.64 -7.11 -14.03
N VAL A 314 -3.33 -7.07 -13.78
CA VAL A 314 -2.74 -6.25 -12.70
C VAL A 314 -1.83 -5.18 -13.28
N SER A 315 -1.88 -3.97 -12.75
CA SER A 315 -0.84 -2.96 -12.99
C SER A 315 -0.26 -2.44 -11.69
N VAL A 316 1.06 -2.52 -11.56
CA VAL A 316 1.83 -1.99 -10.44
C VAL A 316 2.72 -0.87 -10.93
N VAL A 317 2.48 0.33 -10.44
CA VAL A 317 3.25 1.53 -10.78
C VAL A 317 3.89 2.07 -9.51
N ASN A 318 5.22 2.06 -9.48
CA ASN A 318 6.02 2.59 -8.38
C ASN A 318 6.87 3.78 -8.85
N TYR A 319 6.37 4.99 -8.62
CA TYR A 319 7.15 6.20 -8.77
C TYR A 319 7.94 6.42 -7.49
N ALA A 320 9.24 6.11 -7.50
CA ALA A 320 10.16 6.33 -6.38
C ALA A 320 11.04 7.57 -6.63
N ALA A 321 11.69 8.06 -5.57
CA ALA A 321 12.74 9.06 -5.64
C ALA A 321 14.07 8.50 -5.13
N ASP A 322 15.17 9.03 -5.67
CA ASP A 322 16.54 8.58 -5.41
C ASP A 322 17.30 9.47 -4.41
N GLY A 323 16.61 10.33 -3.66
CA GLY A 323 17.26 11.33 -2.78
C GLY A 323 18.16 10.74 -1.69
N ASN A 324 18.00 9.45 -1.36
CA ASN A 324 18.84 8.70 -0.43
C ASN A 324 19.81 7.71 -1.14
N LEU A 325 19.90 7.76 -2.47
CA LEU A 325 20.70 6.86 -3.31
C LEU A 325 21.73 7.69 -4.11
N PRO A 326 22.76 8.26 -3.45
CA PRO A 326 23.81 9.00 -4.15
C PRO A 326 24.52 8.12 -5.20
N PRO A 327 25.23 8.69 -6.20
CA PRO A 327 25.78 7.94 -7.33
C PRO A 327 26.67 6.74 -6.96
N GLU A 328 27.36 6.83 -5.83
CA GLU A 328 28.24 5.80 -5.25
C GLU A 328 27.51 4.74 -4.39
N HIS A 329 26.20 4.85 -4.21
CA HIS A 329 25.42 3.92 -3.38
C HIS A 329 25.36 2.52 -4.01
N TRP A 330 25.53 1.48 -3.17
CA TRP A 330 25.58 0.07 -3.59
C TRP A 330 24.39 -0.38 -4.44
N PHE A 331 23.23 0.27 -4.29
CA PHE A 331 22.03 0.00 -5.06
C PHE A 331 22.26 0.04 -6.58
N TRP A 332 23.11 0.97 -7.04
CA TRP A 332 23.45 1.13 -8.46
C TRP A 332 24.46 0.09 -8.96
N ASP A 333 25.21 -0.57 -8.07
CA ASP A 333 26.03 -1.72 -8.46
C ASP A 333 25.16 -2.98 -8.52
N ARG A 334 24.82 -3.40 -9.75
CA ARG A 334 24.06 -4.61 -10.01
C ARG A 334 24.73 -5.89 -9.47
N LYS A 335 26.04 -5.90 -9.16
CA LYS A 335 26.70 -7.01 -8.46
C LYS A 335 26.34 -7.09 -6.97
N VAL A 336 25.78 -6.02 -6.40
CA VAL A 336 25.39 -5.91 -4.99
C VAL A 336 23.88 -5.92 -4.82
N SER A 337 23.14 -5.27 -5.73
CA SER A 337 21.68 -5.16 -5.68
C SER A 337 20.90 -6.18 -6.53
N GLY A 338 21.53 -6.74 -7.57
CA GLY A 338 20.84 -7.48 -8.63
C GLY A 338 20.13 -6.61 -9.67
N GLY A 339 20.09 -5.28 -9.50
CA GLY A 339 19.33 -4.35 -10.34
C GLY A 339 17.86 -4.20 -9.90
N ILE A 340 17.14 -3.23 -10.45
CA ILE A 340 15.80 -2.84 -9.95
C ILE A 340 14.78 -3.99 -10.02
N LEU A 341 14.86 -4.84 -11.05
CA LEU A 341 13.96 -5.99 -11.21
C LEU A 341 14.12 -7.04 -10.09
N VAL A 342 15.32 -7.13 -9.50
CA VAL A 342 15.66 -8.08 -8.44
C VAL A 342 15.53 -7.43 -7.06
N GLU A 343 15.99 -6.19 -6.87
CA GLU A 343 15.95 -5.49 -5.58
C GLU A 343 14.52 -5.07 -5.21
N HIS A 344 13.81 -4.44 -6.15
CA HIS A 344 12.50 -3.82 -5.92
C HIS A 344 11.34 -4.63 -6.51
N ALA A 345 11.42 -5.01 -7.79
CA ALA A 345 10.24 -5.58 -8.47
C ALA A 345 9.82 -6.95 -7.92
N VAL A 346 10.77 -7.71 -7.36
CA VAL A 346 10.53 -8.98 -6.64
C VAL A 346 9.38 -8.89 -5.63
N HIS A 347 9.27 -7.76 -4.93
CA HIS A 347 8.25 -7.52 -3.89
C HIS A 347 6.83 -7.41 -4.49
N PHE A 348 6.73 -6.97 -5.74
CA PHE A 348 5.47 -6.86 -6.45
C PHE A 348 5.11 -8.14 -7.20
N PHE A 349 6.11 -8.86 -7.73
CA PHE A 349 5.93 -10.21 -8.26
C PHE A 349 5.43 -11.16 -7.16
N ASP A 350 5.98 -11.06 -5.94
CA ASP A 350 5.50 -11.78 -4.77
C ASP A 350 4.04 -11.46 -4.43
N MET A 351 3.70 -10.17 -4.34
CA MET A 351 2.34 -9.75 -3.99
C MET A 351 1.30 -10.23 -5.01
N VAL A 352 1.59 -10.20 -6.31
CA VAL A 352 0.69 -10.73 -7.35
C VAL A 352 0.54 -12.25 -7.24
N ALA A 353 1.64 -12.99 -7.06
CA ALA A 353 1.61 -14.44 -6.86
C ALA A 353 0.83 -14.83 -5.60
N TYR A 354 0.97 -14.06 -4.51
CA TYR A 354 0.25 -14.28 -3.25
C TYR A 354 -1.27 -14.08 -3.38
N VAL A 355 -1.69 -13.03 -4.08
CA VAL A 355 -3.10 -12.70 -4.30
C VAL A 355 -3.78 -13.68 -5.25
N TRP A 356 -3.16 -13.96 -6.42
CA TRP A 356 -3.84 -14.72 -7.50
C TRP A 356 -3.53 -16.22 -7.51
N GLN A 357 -2.44 -16.67 -6.87
CA GLN A 357 -2.08 -18.08 -6.69
C GLN A 357 -1.99 -18.93 -7.96
N THR A 358 -1.83 -18.30 -9.13
CA THR A 358 -1.56 -18.98 -10.39
C THR A 358 -0.08 -18.85 -10.75
N PRO A 359 0.62 -19.91 -11.19
CA PRO A 359 2.02 -19.84 -11.56
C PRO A 359 2.30 -18.81 -12.66
N PRO A 360 3.35 -17.98 -12.52
CA PRO A 360 3.88 -17.21 -13.65
C PRO A 360 4.54 -18.19 -14.64
N VAL A 361 4.41 -17.94 -15.94
CA VAL A 361 4.95 -18.81 -17.00
C VAL A 361 5.92 -18.09 -17.93
N ARG A 362 5.76 -16.78 -18.11
CA ARG A 362 6.53 -16.01 -19.08
C ARG A 362 6.68 -14.55 -18.65
N VAL A 363 7.80 -13.92 -19.00
CA VAL A 363 8.01 -12.49 -18.79
C VAL A 363 8.68 -11.81 -19.98
N THR A 364 8.25 -10.57 -20.27
CA THR A 364 8.98 -9.60 -21.09
C THR A 364 9.35 -8.39 -20.24
N ALA A 365 10.56 -7.86 -20.39
CA ALA A 365 11.00 -6.69 -19.63
C ALA A 365 11.95 -5.77 -20.42
N HIS A 366 12.04 -4.52 -19.98
CA HIS A 366 13.01 -3.55 -20.45
C HIS A 366 13.55 -2.71 -19.29
N THR A 367 14.85 -2.44 -19.33
CA THR A 367 15.56 -1.54 -18.40
C THR A 367 16.14 -0.37 -19.17
N VAL A 368 16.04 0.83 -18.62
CA VAL A 368 16.65 2.05 -19.17
C VAL A 368 17.52 2.69 -18.09
N CYS A 369 18.71 3.13 -18.50
CA CYS A 369 19.66 3.83 -17.64
C CYS A 369 19.71 5.32 -17.99
N ARG A 370 19.63 6.20 -16.99
CA ARG A 370 19.88 7.65 -17.16
C ARG A 370 21.34 7.98 -17.45
N GLN A 371 22.25 7.19 -16.87
CA GLN A 371 23.69 7.23 -17.16
C GLN A 371 24.29 5.84 -16.99
N LYS A 372 25.51 5.62 -17.52
CA LYS A 372 26.14 4.30 -17.55
C LYS A 372 26.23 3.69 -16.15
N GLY A 373 25.64 2.51 -15.96
CA GLY A 373 25.59 1.79 -14.68
C GLY A 373 24.47 2.23 -13.73
N MET A 374 23.66 3.23 -14.06
CA MET A 374 22.50 3.63 -13.26
C MET A 374 21.20 3.33 -13.99
N GLU A 375 20.77 2.07 -13.88
CA GLU A 375 19.40 1.64 -14.22
C GLU A 375 18.42 2.48 -13.39
N ASP A 376 17.57 3.29 -14.02
CA ASP A 376 16.68 4.24 -13.30
C ASP A 376 15.21 4.12 -13.69
N LYS A 377 14.89 3.31 -14.71
CA LYS A 377 13.53 2.93 -15.12
C LYS A 377 13.52 1.46 -15.51
N VAL A 378 12.49 0.74 -15.08
CA VAL A 378 12.18 -0.62 -15.57
C VAL A 378 10.70 -0.77 -15.90
N VAL A 379 10.41 -1.64 -16.86
CA VAL A 379 9.08 -2.19 -17.09
C VAL A 379 9.17 -3.70 -17.24
N ALA A 380 8.22 -4.44 -16.70
CA ALA A 380 8.05 -5.88 -16.90
C ALA A 380 6.57 -6.22 -17.10
N THR A 381 6.29 -7.20 -17.96
CA THR A 381 4.98 -7.82 -18.15
C THR A 381 5.11 -9.31 -17.92
N VAL A 382 4.45 -9.81 -16.88
CA VAL A 382 4.43 -11.23 -16.49
C VAL A 382 3.11 -11.84 -16.92
N GLN A 383 3.17 -12.96 -17.63
CA GLN A 383 2.03 -13.79 -17.97
C GLN A 383 1.96 -14.98 -17.00
N HIS A 384 0.77 -15.24 -16.47
CA HIS A 384 0.47 -16.42 -15.64
C HIS A 384 -0.21 -17.53 -16.45
N ALA A 385 -0.14 -18.76 -15.95
CA ALA A 385 -0.58 -19.98 -16.64
C ALA A 385 -2.05 -19.97 -17.06
N ASP A 386 -2.92 -19.25 -16.33
CA ASP A 386 -4.35 -19.12 -16.66
C ASP A 386 -4.62 -18.03 -17.71
N GLY A 387 -3.68 -17.12 -17.94
CA GLY A 387 -3.80 -15.98 -18.85
C GLY A 387 -3.84 -14.60 -18.18
N LEU A 388 -3.74 -14.50 -16.84
CA LEU A 388 -3.53 -13.20 -16.18
C LEU A 388 -2.26 -12.53 -16.73
N LEU A 389 -2.37 -11.24 -17.08
CA LEU A 389 -1.24 -10.36 -17.37
C LEU A 389 -1.01 -9.38 -16.21
N ALA A 390 0.19 -9.38 -15.65
CA ALA A 390 0.60 -8.45 -14.61
C ALA A 390 1.72 -7.53 -15.12
N THR A 391 1.49 -6.23 -15.10
CA THR A 391 2.47 -5.21 -15.49
C THR A 391 3.10 -4.57 -14.26
N HIS A 392 4.42 -4.37 -14.30
CA HIS A 392 5.16 -3.60 -13.32
C HIS A 392 5.95 -2.49 -14.01
N PHE A 393 5.83 -1.25 -13.53
CA PHE A 393 6.68 -0.12 -13.91
C PHE A 393 7.26 0.53 -12.66
N HIS A 394 8.55 0.86 -12.71
CA HIS A 394 9.24 1.60 -11.65
C HIS A 394 10.20 2.64 -12.22
N HIS A 395 10.35 3.77 -11.52
CA HIS A 395 11.37 4.77 -11.85
C HIS A 395 11.98 5.46 -10.62
N PHE A 396 13.12 6.14 -10.86
CA PHE A 396 13.81 7.02 -9.92
C PHE A 396 13.97 8.48 -10.38
N PHE A 397 13.39 8.91 -11.51
CA PHE A 397 13.72 10.21 -12.13
C PHE A 397 12.96 11.42 -11.55
N ARG A 398 12.13 11.26 -10.51
CA ARG A 398 11.33 12.37 -9.94
C ARG A 398 11.67 12.66 -8.47
N PRO A 399 11.53 13.93 -8.02
CA PRO A 399 11.64 14.29 -6.60
C PRO A 399 10.62 13.56 -5.71
N SER A 400 10.96 13.39 -4.43
CA SER A 400 10.15 12.67 -3.43
C SER A 400 8.71 13.17 -3.26
N TRP A 401 8.45 14.45 -3.54
CA TRP A 401 7.08 15.01 -3.56
C TRP A 401 6.15 14.28 -4.56
N PHE A 402 6.71 13.67 -5.60
CA PHE A 402 5.98 12.95 -6.63
C PHE A 402 6.03 11.42 -6.45
N GLU A 403 6.47 10.94 -5.28
CA GLU A 403 6.42 9.53 -4.96
C GLU A 403 4.97 9.04 -4.86
N ARG A 404 4.69 7.94 -5.57
CA ARG A 404 3.38 7.30 -5.55
C ARG A 404 3.56 5.85 -5.94
N GLN A 405 3.07 4.97 -5.09
CA GLN A 405 2.96 3.55 -5.39
C GLN A 405 1.47 3.23 -5.48
N SER A 406 1.06 2.69 -6.62
CA SER A 406 -0.33 2.35 -6.91
C SER A 406 -0.41 0.97 -7.56
N PHE A 407 -1.40 0.20 -7.12
CA PHE A 407 -1.68 -1.14 -7.62
C PHE A 407 -3.12 -1.18 -8.11
N ARG A 408 -3.35 -1.72 -9.29
CA ARG A 408 -4.67 -1.84 -9.90
C ARG A 408 -4.93 -3.28 -10.25
N PHE A 409 -6.02 -3.84 -9.72
CA PHE A 409 -6.46 -5.21 -9.95
C PHE A 409 -7.80 -5.15 -10.68
N ALA A 410 -7.79 -5.48 -11.99
CA ALA A 410 -8.97 -5.46 -12.84
C ALA A 410 -9.56 -6.87 -12.94
N PHE A 411 -10.73 -7.05 -12.32
CA PHE A 411 -11.52 -8.27 -12.36
C PHE A 411 -12.69 -8.13 -13.36
N ASP A 412 -13.35 -9.24 -13.68
CA ASP A 412 -14.50 -9.28 -14.60
C ASP A 412 -15.65 -8.32 -14.23
N ALA A 413 -16.00 -8.24 -12.95
CA ALA A 413 -17.13 -7.46 -12.43
C ALA A 413 -16.70 -6.29 -11.53
N GLY A 414 -15.41 -5.93 -11.50
CA GLY A 414 -14.93 -4.78 -10.73
C GLY A 414 -13.44 -4.52 -10.80
N GLU A 415 -13.02 -3.40 -10.24
CA GLU A 415 -11.63 -2.94 -10.19
C GLU A 415 -11.29 -2.55 -8.73
N VAL A 416 -10.11 -2.96 -8.27
CA VAL A 416 -9.55 -2.56 -6.97
C VAL A 416 -8.29 -1.74 -7.22
N ASP A 417 -8.37 -0.43 -6.99
CA ASP A 417 -7.24 0.50 -6.93
C ASP A 417 -6.72 0.56 -5.49
N ILE A 418 -5.44 0.26 -5.26
CA ILE A 418 -4.77 0.37 -3.94
C ILE A 418 -3.65 1.39 -4.04
N GLU A 419 -3.51 2.27 -3.04
CA GLU A 419 -2.45 3.28 -2.98
C GLU A 419 -1.67 3.28 -1.67
N GLY A 420 -0.38 3.60 -1.81
CA GLY A 420 0.58 3.74 -0.71
C GLY A 420 1.81 2.84 -0.88
N TRP A 421 2.97 3.34 -0.47
CA TRP A 421 4.24 2.58 -0.46
C TRP A 421 4.14 1.35 0.46
N ILE A 422 3.52 1.53 1.62
CA ILE A 422 2.75 0.49 2.31
C ILE A 422 1.29 0.84 1.97
N PRO A 423 0.46 -0.10 1.49
CA PRO A 423 -0.95 0.18 1.21
C PRO A 423 -1.68 0.74 2.44
N LEU A 424 -2.32 1.89 2.25
CA LEU A 424 -3.09 2.59 3.29
C LEU A 424 -4.54 2.86 2.86
N THR A 425 -4.80 2.96 1.56
CA THR A 425 -6.13 3.25 1.01
C THR A 425 -6.43 2.37 -0.19
N ALA A 426 -7.69 1.96 -0.35
CA ALA A 426 -8.19 1.34 -1.56
C ALA A 426 -9.48 2.03 -2.03
N CYS A 427 -9.70 2.03 -3.34
CA CYS A 427 -10.97 2.35 -3.98
C CYS A 427 -11.41 1.12 -4.80
N VAL A 428 -12.61 0.63 -4.56
CA VAL A 428 -13.20 -0.49 -5.29
C VAL A 428 -14.39 0.00 -6.10
N ARG A 429 -14.36 -0.21 -7.41
CA ARG A 429 -15.48 0.05 -8.32
C ARG A 429 -16.02 -1.31 -8.74
N ALA A 430 -17.25 -1.65 -8.37
CA ALA A 430 -17.78 -2.98 -8.57
C ALA A 430 -19.23 -2.96 -9.03
N ALA A 431 -19.59 -3.92 -9.89
CA ALA A 431 -20.97 -4.28 -10.16
C ALA A 431 -21.36 -5.48 -9.29
N VAL A 432 -22.39 -5.32 -8.48
CA VAL A 432 -22.73 -6.28 -7.44
C VAL A 432 -24.24 -6.46 -7.31
N ASP A 433 -24.63 -7.63 -6.81
CA ASP A 433 -25.92 -7.82 -6.15
C ASP A 433 -25.77 -7.53 -4.63
N ALA A 434 -26.88 -7.63 -3.90
CA ALA A 434 -26.88 -7.35 -2.46
C ALA A 434 -25.92 -8.27 -1.66
N ALA A 435 -25.79 -9.54 -2.06
CA ALA A 435 -24.95 -10.52 -1.35
C ALA A 435 -23.46 -10.24 -1.58
N ARG A 436 -23.06 -9.96 -2.83
CA ARG A 436 -21.69 -9.57 -3.18
C ARG A 436 -21.29 -8.24 -2.56
N LYS A 437 -22.22 -7.28 -2.43
CA LYS A 437 -21.98 -6.03 -1.71
C LYS A 437 -21.71 -6.26 -0.23
N GLU A 438 -22.55 -7.03 0.45
CA GLU A 438 -22.37 -7.36 1.86
C GLU A 438 -21.02 -8.07 2.07
N GLN A 439 -20.70 -9.05 1.23
CA GLN A 439 -19.42 -9.76 1.25
C GLN A 439 -18.22 -8.82 1.05
N LEU A 440 -18.26 -7.95 0.04
CA LEU A 440 -17.18 -7.00 -0.27
C LEU A 440 -16.95 -6.01 0.89
N LEU A 441 -18.03 -5.47 1.47
CA LEU A 441 -17.96 -4.56 2.62
C LEU A 441 -17.49 -5.26 3.90
N GLY A 442 -17.75 -6.56 4.05
CA GLY A 442 -17.23 -7.38 5.16
C GLY A 442 -15.74 -7.74 5.02
N ILE A 443 -15.21 -7.76 3.80
CA ILE A 443 -13.78 -8.04 3.52
C ILE A 443 -12.91 -6.77 3.66
N LEU A 444 -13.41 -5.61 3.24
CA LEU A 444 -12.64 -4.37 3.16
C LEU A 444 -12.53 -3.65 4.52
N PRO A 445 -11.32 -3.29 5.00
CA PRO A 445 -11.16 -2.55 6.25
C PRO A 445 -11.73 -1.12 6.12
N GLN A 446 -12.49 -0.69 7.13
CA GLN A 446 -13.10 0.64 7.21
C GLN A 446 -13.90 1.05 5.96
N ALA A 447 -14.55 0.08 5.29
CA ALA A 447 -15.26 0.30 4.04
C ALA A 447 -16.38 1.36 4.15
N GLN A 448 -16.44 2.26 3.16
CA GLN A 448 -17.45 3.30 3.02
C GLN A 448 -17.93 3.34 1.57
N VAL A 449 -19.22 3.13 1.34
CA VAL A 449 -19.83 3.31 0.01
C VAL A 449 -19.86 4.81 -0.31
N VAL A 450 -19.06 5.21 -1.29
CA VAL A 450 -18.95 6.60 -1.79
C VAL A 450 -20.09 6.89 -2.77
N SER A 451 -20.41 5.93 -3.64
CA SER A 451 -21.54 6.01 -4.56
C SER A 451 -22.21 4.66 -4.77
N SER A 452 -23.50 4.69 -5.09
CA SER A 452 -24.36 3.54 -5.41
C SER A 452 -25.32 4.01 -6.50
N SER A 453 -25.41 3.28 -7.63
CA SER A 453 -26.38 3.54 -8.69
C SER A 453 -26.95 2.23 -9.22
N PRO A 454 -28.21 2.20 -9.73
CA PRO A 454 -28.77 0.98 -10.31
C PRO A 454 -27.98 0.47 -11.51
N ALA A 455 -27.86 -0.86 -11.62
CA ALA A 455 -27.28 -1.57 -12.75
C ALA A 455 -28.33 -2.53 -13.37
N GLU A 456 -27.98 -3.13 -14.52
CA GLU A 456 -28.73 -4.28 -15.02
C GLU A 456 -28.60 -5.47 -14.03
N PRO A 457 -29.63 -6.33 -13.86
CA PRO A 457 -29.59 -7.45 -12.91
C PRO A 457 -28.53 -8.52 -13.22
N GLU A 458 -28.02 -8.54 -14.45
CA GLU A 458 -26.92 -9.39 -14.89
C GLU A 458 -26.03 -8.56 -15.82
N LEU A 459 -24.72 -8.58 -15.58
CA LEU A 459 -23.71 -8.05 -16.51
C LEU A 459 -22.96 -9.19 -17.18
N ARG A 460 -22.33 -8.93 -18.33
CA ARG A 460 -21.54 -9.94 -19.05
C ARG A 460 -20.11 -9.46 -19.27
N ALA A 461 -19.15 -10.21 -18.75
CA ALA A 461 -17.72 -9.99 -18.92
C ALA A 461 -17.11 -11.22 -19.61
N ALA A 462 -16.38 -11.01 -20.73
CA ALA A 462 -15.86 -12.10 -21.57
C ALA A 462 -16.90 -13.19 -21.97
N GLY A 463 -18.19 -12.85 -21.99
CA GLY A 463 -19.30 -13.79 -22.25
C GLY A 463 -19.83 -14.53 -21.02
N VAL A 464 -19.18 -14.41 -19.86
CA VAL A 464 -19.61 -14.97 -18.57
C VAL A 464 -20.62 -14.02 -17.90
N PRO A 465 -21.79 -14.52 -17.46
CA PRO A 465 -22.78 -13.71 -16.74
C PRO A 465 -22.40 -13.51 -15.26
N TYR A 466 -22.64 -12.31 -14.75
CA TYR A 466 -22.42 -11.91 -13.37
C TYR A 466 -23.70 -11.28 -12.78
N PRO A 467 -24.30 -11.88 -11.74
CA PRO A 467 -25.34 -11.25 -10.94
C PRO A 467 -24.93 -9.86 -10.46
N ALA A 468 -25.81 -8.90 -10.74
CA ALA A 468 -25.64 -7.48 -10.47
C ALA A 468 -27.00 -6.86 -10.12
N GLY A 469 -27.04 -5.54 -10.01
CA GLY A 469 -28.23 -4.77 -9.66
C GLY A 469 -27.86 -3.36 -9.20
N GLU A 470 -26.61 -3.18 -8.77
CA GLU A 470 -26.02 -1.86 -8.53
C GLU A 470 -24.54 -1.79 -8.97
N LEU A 471 -24.13 -0.61 -9.41
CA LEU A 471 -22.74 -0.19 -9.49
C LEU A 471 -22.41 0.58 -8.21
N ILE A 472 -21.34 0.19 -7.54
CA ILE A 472 -20.86 0.82 -6.31
C ILE A 472 -19.42 1.30 -6.46
N GLU A 473 -19.11 2.42 -5.81
CA GLU A 473 -17.74 2.82 -5.49
C GLU A 473 -17.55 2.79 -3.98
N VAL A 474 -16.55 2.05 -3.51
CA VAL A 474 -16.25 1.85 -2.08
C VAL A 474 -14.85 2.37 -1.80
N PHE A 475 -14.73 3.31 -0.87
CA PHE A 475 -13.46 3.70 -0.29
C PHE A 475 -13.16 2.85 0.94
N SER A 476 -11.90 2.45 1.12
CA SER A 476 -11.44 1.62 2.23
C SER A 476 -10.08 2.14 2.72
N SER A 477 -9.83 2.06 4.02
CA SER A 477 -8.60 2.58 4.63
C SER A 477 -8.08 1.71 5.77
N VAL A 478 -6.76 1.74 5.96
CA VAL A 478 -6.09 1.19 7.15
C VAL A 478 -5.93 2.30 8.19
N ALA A 479 -6.27 2.01 9.44
CA ALA A 479 -6.14 2.95 10.54
C ALA A 479 -4.67 3.19 10.94
N GLY A 480 -4.37 4.43 11.36
CA GLY A 480 -3.07 4.81 11.90
C GLY A 480 -2.11 5.41 10.86
N PRO A 481 -0.95 5.92 11.31
CA PRO A 481 0.07 6.46 10.43
C PRO A 481 0.85 5.34 9.70
N LYS A 482 1.52 5.72 8.60
CA LYS A 482 2.33 4.82 7.74
C LYS A 482 3.29 3.91 8.54
N SER A 483 3.95 4.47 9.54
CA SER A 483 4.91 3.77 10.41
C SER A 483 4.29 2.61 11.17
N ASP A 484 3.08 2.81 11.69
CA ASP A 484 2.47 1.89 12.64
C ASP A 484 1.84 0.72 11.87
N VAL A 485 1.30 0.98 10.68
CA VAL A 485 0.86 -0.07 9.75
C VAL A 485 2.05 -0.92 9.30
N TYR A 486 3.20 -0.31 9.00
CA TYR A 486 4.43 -1.04 8.68
C TYR A 486 4.89 -1.90 9.87
N ALA A 487 5.04 -1.31 11.06
CA ALA A 487 5.44 -2.03 12.27
C ALA A 487 4.47 -3.18 12.61
N ALA A 488 3.16 -2.99 12.40
CA ALA A 488 2.17 -4.05 12.55
C ALA A 488 2.34 -5.20 11.55
N CYS A 489 2.74 -4.93 10.30
CA CYS A 489 3.07 -5.96 9.31
C CYS A 489 4.31 -6.77 9.72
N LEU A 490 5.39 -6.10 10.17
CA LEU A 490 6.62 -6.75 10.67
C LEU A 490 6.36 -7.61 11.91
N ARG A 491 5.47 -7.15 12.81
CA ARG A 491 4.97 -7.97 13.93
C ARG A 491 4.11 -9.14 13.47
N GLY A 492 3.32 -8.97 12.41
CA GLY A 492 2.55 -10.04 11.75
C GLY A 492 3.47 -11.14 11.24
N ALA A 493 4.48 -10.77 10.45
CA ALA A 493 5.50 -11.67 9.93
C ALA A 493 6.24 -12.45 11.03
N MET A 494 6.69 -11.75 12.09
CA MET A 494 7.39 -12.39 13.19
C MET A 494 6.48 -13.34 13.99
N ARG A 495 5.22 -12.99 14.25
CA ARG A 495 4.26 -13.89 14.91
C ARG A 495 3.98 -15.14 14.08
N ASP A 496 3.70 -14.99 12.79
CA ASP A 496 3.44 -16.12 11.89
C ASP A 496 4.66 -17.06 11.77
N LEU A 497 5.88 -16.51 11.76
CA LEU A 497 7.11 -17.30 11.91
C LEU A 497 7.10 -18.09 13.22
N LEU A 498 6.97 -17.43 14.39
CA LEU A 498 6.99 -18.08 15.70
C LEU A 498 5.91 -19.16 15.87
N ASP A 499 4.69 -18.90 15.42
CA ASP A 499 3.57 -19.83 15.50
C ASP A 499 3.75 -21.01 14.52
N SER A 500 4.37 -20.77 13.37
CA SER A 500 4.85 -21.85 12.49
C SER A 500 5.92 -22.71 13.16
N LEU A 501 6.89 -22.11 13.86
CA LEU A 501 7.92 -22.87 14.60
C LEU A 501 7.30 -23.74 15.71
N ARG A 502 6.33 -23.21 16.46
CA ARG A 502 5.61 -23.94 17.53
C ARG A 502 4.76 -25.09 16.99
N SER A 503 4.16 -24.93 15.81
CA SER A 503 3.25 -25.91 15.20
C SER A 503 3.97 -26.93 14.30
N GLY A 504 5.27 -26.76 14.04
CA GLY A 504 5.99 -27.52 13.01
C GLY A 504 5.57 -27.16 11.58
N GLY A 505 4.89 -26.03 11.41
CA GLY A 505 4.40 -25.52 10.13
C GLY A 505 5.44 -24.69 9.36
N ARG A 506 4.95 -23.97 8.36
CA ARG A 506 5.72 -23.01 7.55
C ARG A 506 4.95 -21.68 7.46
N PRO A 507 5.60 -20.53 7.66
CA PRO A 507 4.95 -19.23 7.60
C PRO A 507 4.45 -18.90 6.19
N VAL A 508 3.54 -17.94 6.07
CA VAL A 508 3.02 -17.41 4.81
C VAL A 508 4.15 -16.89 3.90
N ILE A 509 5.25 -16.44 4.50
CA ILE A 509 6.47 -15.93 3.85
C ILE A 509 7.65 -16.93 3.82
N ALA A 510 7.40 -18.23 3.99
CA ALA A 510 8.43 -19.25 3.85
C ALA A 510 9.05 -19.24 2.44
N LEU A 511 10.36 -19.48 2.31
CA LEU A 511 11.11 -19.40 1.06
C LEU A 511 10.46 -20.20 -0.08
N GLU A 512 10.01 -21.42 0.21
CA GLU A 512 9.35 -22.31 -0.74
C GLU A 512 7.99 -21.77 -1.26
N ARG A 513 7.38 -20.78 -0.58
CA ARG A 513 6.11 -20.12 -0.95
C ARG A 513 6.28 -18.75 -1.62
N VAL A 514 7.52 -18.29 -1.77
CA VAL A 514 7.88 -16.98 -2.34
C VAL A 514 8.89 -17.11 -3.49
N ALA A 515 9.49 -18.28 -3.69
CA ALA A 515 10.53 -18.55 -4.69
C ALA A 515 10.19 -18.10 -6.12
N ASP A 516 8.92 -18.21 -6.54
CA ASP A 516 8.50 -17.79 -7.88
C ASP A 516 8.70 -16.28 -8.13
N SER A 517 8.62 -15.43 -7.10
CA SER A 517 8.93 -14.00 -7.24
C SER A 517 10.38 -13.76 -7.66
N VAL A 518 11.32 -14.57 -7.15
CA VAL A 518 12.75 -14.52 -7.50
C VAL A 518 12.96 -15.11 -8.89
N ARG A 519 12.27 -16.20 -9.25
CA ARG A 519 12.31 -16.75 -10.62
C ARG A 519 11.85 -15.72 -11.65
N VAL A 520 10.72 -15.06 -11.41
CA VAL A 520 10.21 -13.96 -12.24
C VAL A 520 11.24 -12.82 -12.32
N ALA A 521 11.86 -12.42 -11.21
CA ALA A 521 12.84 -11.34 -11.19
C ALA A 521 14.11 -11.66 -12.00
N CYS A 522 14.65 -12.88 -11.87
CA CYS A 522 15.79 -13.35 -12.66
C CYS A 522 15.42 -13.45 -14.15
N ALA A 523 14.26 -14.00 -14.48
CA ALA A 523 13.76 -14.11 -15.86
C ALA A 523 13.48 -12.74 -16.49
N ALA A 524 12.94 -11.78 -15.72
CA ALA A 524 12.73 -10.40 -16.17
C ALA A 524 14.07 -9.72 -16.48
N THR A 525 15.08 -9.94 -15.64
CA THR A 525 16.44 -9.44 -15.87
C THR A 525 17.03 -10.01 -17.17
N ALA A 526 16.96 -11.34 -17.36
CA ALA A 526 17.41 -11.99 -18.59
C ALA A 526 16.62 -11.53 -19.83
N SER A 527 15.34 -11.21 -19.69
CA SER A 527 14.50 -10.64 -20.75
C SER A 527 14.96 -9.24 -21.15
N ALA A 528 15.22 -8.37 -20.16
CA ALA A 528 15.72 -7.01 -20.40
C ALA A 528 17.10 -6.99 -21.07
N GLU A 529 17.95 -7.98 -20.79
CA GLU A 529 19.28 -8.12 -21.41
C GLU A 529 19.25 -8.70 -22.82
N SER A 530 18.40 -9.71 -23.05
CA SER A 530 18.28 -10.38 -24.36
C SER A 530 17.38 -9.63 -25.35
N GLY A 531 16.48 -8.77 -24.86
CA GLY A 531 15.40 -8.17 -25.64
C GLY A 531 14.32 -9.17 -26.07
N GLN A 532 14.27 -10.35 -25.45
CA GLN A 532 13.36 -11.45 -25.80
C GLN A 532 12.46 -11.83 -24.61
N ALA A 533 11.33 -12.48 -24.88
CA ALA A 533 10.51 -13.09 -23.84
C ALA A 533 11.24 -14.31 -23.24
N VAL A 534 11.15 -14.47 -21.92
CA VAL A 534 11.77 -15.58 -21.18
C VAL A 534 10.67 -16.40 -20.50
N GLU A 535 10.71 -17.72 -20.67
CA GLU A 535 9.86 -18.67 -19.92
C GLU A 535 10.44 -18.88 -18.52
N ILE A 536 9.58 -19.15 -17.53
CA ILE A 536 9.92 -19.16 -16.08
C ILE A 536 10.03 -20.57 -15.51
#